data_AF-A0A821QKQ7-F1
#
_entry.id   AF-A0A821QKQ7-F1
#
_cell.length_a   1.000
_cell.length_b   1.000
_cell.length_c   1.000
_cell.angle_alpha   90.00
_cell.angle_beta   90.00
_cell.angle_gamma   90.00
#
_symmetry.space_group_name_H-M   'P 1'
#
loop_
_entity.id
_entity.type
_entity.pdbx_description
1 polymer ?
#
loop_
_entity_poly.entity_id
_entity_poly.type
_entity_poly.pdbx_seq_one_letter_code
_entity_poly.pdbx_strand_id
1 'polypeptide(L)'
;MKKFFKNIYLPDHWTTVIKVARDNVLFENVDLKKRGSTDMTGIKLDPLYPDGQSISCEKKKDLLDLLPFIPPVYHSFYTSIKDNAAVRNVIDVEDDIDND
;
A
#
# COMPACT_ATOMS: atom_id res chain seq x y z
N MET A 1 13.58 29.40 24.01
CA MET A 1 14.24 29.81 22.75
C MET A 1 13.39 29.32 21.59
N LYS A 2 12.66 30.19 20.86
CA LYS A 2 11.72 29.78 19.80
C LYS A 2 12.49 29.56 18.50
N LYS A 3 12.66 28.28 18.10
CA LYS A 3 13.23 27.91 16.80
C LYS A 3 12.18 28.20 15.72
N PHE A 4 12.24 29.37 15.10
CA PHE A 4 11.50 29.61 13.86
C PHE A 4 12.35 29.09 12.70
N PHE A 5 11.74 28.25 11.87
CA PHE A 5 12.39 27.71 10.68
C PHE A 5 12.77 28.86 9.74
N LYS A 6 14.05 28.93 9.35
CA LYS A 6 14.67 30.10 8.70
C LYS A 6 13.99 30.54 7.39
N ASN A 7 13.17 29.68 6.78
CA ASN A 7 12.56 29.89 5.47
C ASN A 7 11.02 29.88 5.48
N ILE A 8 10.37 29.97 6.64
CA ILE A 8 8.90 30.05 6.70
C ILE A 8 8.51 31.48 7.04
N TYR A 9 7.91 32.18 6.09
CA TYR A 9 7.29 33.48 6.32
C TYR A 9 5.94 33.28 7.03
N LEU A 10 5.82 33.79 8.26
CA LEU A 10 4.55 33.87 8.97
C LEU A 10 4.11 35.34 9.03
N PRO A 11 2.94 35.68 8.46
CA PRO A 11 2.36 37.02 8.63
C PRO A 11 2.12 37.36 10.11
N ASP A 12 2.26 38.63 10.49
CA ASP A 12 2.20 39.06 11.89
C ASP A 12 0.90 38.63 12.60
N HIS A 13 -0.25 38.72 11.92
CA HIS A 13 -1.54 38.31 12.46
C HIS A 13 -1.63 36.81 12.77
N TRP A 14 -0.85 35.96 12.08
CA TRP A 14 -0.82 34.52 12.34
C TRP A 14 -0.15 34.19 13.68
N THR A 15 0.76 35.05 14.15
CA THR A 15 1.41 34.83 15.45
C THR A 15 0.40 34.92 16.60
N THR A 16 -0.58 35.81 16.50
CA THR A 16 -1.68 35.95 17.46
C THR A 16 -2.60 34.73 17.42
N VAL A 17 -2.99 34.30 16.22
CA VAL A 17 -3.84 33.11 16.03
C VAL A 17 -3.18 31.86 16.62
N ILE A 18 -1.88 31.66 16.40
CA ILE A 18 -1.12 30.51 16.93
C ILE A 18 -1.01 30.57 18.47
N LYS A 19 -0.82 31.76 19.06
CA LYS A 19 -0.80 31.92 20.52
C LYS A 19 -2.16 31.56 21.12
N VAL A 20 -3.23 32.15 20.59
CA VAL A 20 -4.61 31.89 21.02
C VAL A 20 -4.96 30.41 20.87
N ALA A 21 -4.59 29.76 19.76
CA ALA A 21 -4.84 28.33 19.56
C ALA A 21 -4.00 27.43 20.48
N ARG A 22 -2.82 27.87 20.93
CA ARG A 22 -2.06 27.12 21.95
C ARG A 22 -2.67 27.26 23.33
N ASP A 23 -3.15 28.46 23.66
CA ASP A 23 -3.66 28.77 25.00
C ASP A 23 -5.10 28.25 25.18
N ASN A 24 -5.86 28.05 24.10
CA ASN A 24 -7.28 27.64 24.14
C ASN A 24 -7.53 26.15 23.86
N VAL A 25 -6.51 25.29 23.91
CA VAL A 25 -6.77 23.88 23.68
C VAL A 25 -6.23 23.01 24.80
N LEU A 26 -7.17 22.62 25.66
CA LEU A 26 -7.16 21.34 26.38
C LEU A 26 -7.19 20.21 25.34
N PHE A 27 -6.07 19.95 24.68
CA PHE A 27 -5.97 18.76 23.84
C PHE A 27 -5.93 17.57 24.80
N GLU A 28 -7.00 16.79 24.82
CA GLU A 28 -6.97 15.48 25.43
C GLU A 28 -5.98 14.61 24.63
N ASN A 29 -4.89 14.22 25.28
CA ASN A 29 -3.86 13.44 24.64
C ASN A 29 -4.38 12.00 24.50
N VAL A 30 -4.51 11.50 23.27
CA VAL A 30 -4.84 10.10 23.01
C VAL A 30 -3.55 9.29 23.10
N ASP A 31 -3.43 8.45 24.13
CA ASP A 31 -2.32 7.49 24.24
C ASP A 31 -2.54 6.36 23.21
N LEU A 32 -1.75 6.40 22.14
CA LEU A 32 -1.77 5.38 21.08
C LEU A 32 -1.01 4.09 21.47
N LYS A 33 -0.57 3.95 22.72
CA LYS A 33 -0.06 2.66 23.20
C LYS A 33 -1.12 1.59 22.97
N LYS A 34 -0.73 0.57 22.22
CA LYS A 34 -1.53 -0.64 22.01
C LYS A 34 -1.93 -1.21 23.37
N ARG A 35 -3.22 -1.11 23.70
CA ARG A 35 -3.78 -1.63 24.96
C ARG A 35 -3.56 -3.14 24.99
N GLY A 36 -2.73 -3.63 25.92
CA GLY A 36 -2.40 -5.05 26.01
C GLY A 36 -1.42 -5.54 24.94
N SER A 37 -0.34 -4.80 24.67
CA SER A 37 0.76 -5.30 23.84
C SER A 37 1.43 -6.50 24.51
N THR A 38 0.90 -7.70 24.25
CA THR A 38 1.61 -8.94 24.51
C THR A 38 2.83 -9.01 23.61
N ASP A 39 3.93 -9.54 24.15
CA ASP A 39 5.18 -9.69 23.42
C ASP A 39 4.94 -10.57 22.18
N MET A 40 5.05 -9.99 20.99
CA MET A 40 4.74 -10.65 19.71
C MET A 40 5.93 -11.48 19.17
N THR A 41 7.00 -11.59 19.95
CA THR A 41 8.23 -12.33 19.60
C THR A 41 8.00 -13.80 19.24
N GLY A 42 6.86 -14.38 19.65
CA GLY A 42 6.47 -15.77 19.35
C GLY A 42 5.34 -15.95 18.31
N ILE A 43 4.76 -14.88 17.76
CA ILE A 43 3.65 -15.01 16.80
C ILE A 43 4.22 -15.15 15.38
N LYS A 44 4.27 -16.38 14.88
CA LYS A 44 4.54 -16.65 13.47
C LYS A 44 3.22 -16.50 12.71
N LEU A 45 3.09 -15.42 11.93
CA LEU A 45 1.99 -15.26 10.99
C LEU A 45 2.36 -15.96 9.69
N ASP A 46 1.47 -16.83 9.22
CA ASP A 46 1.62 -17.40 7.89
C ASP A 46 1.29 -16.33 6.84
N PRO A 47 2.08 -16.26 5.74
CA PRO A 47 1.81 -15.31 4.67
C PRO A 47 0.47 -15.63 4.01
N LEU A 48 -0.40 -14.63 3.89
CA LEU A 48 -1.70 -14.76 3.21
C LEU A 48 -1.55 -15.17 1.73
N TYR A 49 -0.42 -14.80 1.12
CA TYR A 49 -0.07 -15.11 -0.27
C TYR A 49 1.39 -15.62 -0.34
N PRO A 50 1.65 -16.90 -0.02
CA PRO A 50 3.00 -17.45 -0.02
C PRO A 50 3.70 -17.35 -1.39
N ASP A 51 2.93 -17.51 -2.47
CA ASP A 51 3.43 -17.52 -3.85
C ASP A 51 3.13 -16.23 -4.64
N GLY A 52 2.74 -15.17 -3.91
CA GLY A 52 2.31 -13.89 -4.46
C GLY A 52 0.85 -13.88 -4.95
N GLN A 53 0.26 -12.69 -4.99
CA GLN A 53 -1.10 -12.48 -5.47
C GLN A 53 -1.09 -12.19 -6.97
N SER A 54 -1.86 -12.96 -7.74
CA SER A 54 -2.06 -12.71 -9.17
C SER A 54 -2.81 -11.39 -9.40
N ILE A 55 -2.41 -10.64 -10.43
CA ILE A 55 -3.06 -9.39 -10.83
C ILE A 55 -4.06 -9.61 -11.97
N SER A 56 -4.87 -8.61 -12.29
CA SER A 56 -5.74 -8.67 -13.46
C SER A 56 -4.94 -8.55 -14.75
N CYS A 57 -5.49 -9.09 -15.85
CA CYS A 57 -4.86 -9.07 -17.16
C CYS A 57 -4.63 -7.64 -17.65
N GLU A 58 -5.58 -6.74 -17.36
CA GLU A 58 -5.52 -5.32 -17.73
C GLU A 58 -4.36 -4.63 -17.02
N LYS A 59 -4.20 -4.86 -15.71
CA LYS A 59 -3.07 -4.32 -14.95
C LYS A 59 -1.74 -4.82 -15.48
N LYS A 60 -1.64 -6.11 -15.83
CA LYS A 60 -0.41 -6.67 -16.40
C LYS A 60 -0.08 -6.02 -17.74
N LYS A 61 -1.06 -5.88 -18.62
CA LYS A 61 -0.90 -5.19 -19.91
C LYS A 61 -0.39 -3.75 -19.69
N ASP A 62 -1.04 -2.99 -18.81
CA ASP A 62 -0.64 -1.61 -18.54
C ASP A 62 0.78 -1.52 -17.95
N LEU A 63 1.19 -2.48 -17.12
CA LEU A 63 2.58 -2.57 -16.63
C LEU A 63 3.58 -2.87 -17.76
N LEU A 64 3.22 -3.72 -18.71
CA LEU A 64 4.06 -4.01 -19.88
C LEU A 64 4.16 -2.80 -20.81
N ASP A 65 3.07 -2.07 -20.98
CA ASP A 65 3.03 -0.83 -21.77
C ASP A 65 3.94 0.27 -21.18
N LEU A 66 4.23 0.20 -19.88
CA LEU A 66 5.14 1.13 -19.18
C LEU A 66 6.62 0.74 -19.25
N LEU A 67 6.96 -0.46 -19.73
CA LEU A 67 8.36 -0.92 -19.82
C LEU A 67 9.32 0.04 -20.55
N PRO A 68 8.95 0.75 -21.63
CA PRO A 68 9.84 1.69 -22.31
C PRO A 68 10.35 2.82 -21.40
N PHE A 69 9.64 3.13 -20.31
CA PHE A 69 9.99 4.17 -19.34
C PHE A 69 10.75 3.64 -18.12
N ILE A 70 10.94 2.32 -18.04
CA ILE A 70 11.60 1.63 -16.93
C ILE A 70 12.95 1.10 -17.43
N PRO A 71 14.05 1.22 -16.63
CA PRO A 71 15.33 0.65 -17.01
C PRO A 71 15.24 -0.86 -17.33
N PRO A 72 15.93 -1.34 -18.40
CA PRO A 72 15.84 -2.74 -18.85
C PRO A 72 16.18 -3.80 -17.79
N VAL A 73 17.01 -3.45 -16.80
CA VAL A 73 17.37 -4.33 -15.67
C VAL A 73 16.14 -4.80 -14.88
N TYR A 74 15.05 -4.05 -14.88
CA TYR A 74 13.82 -4.42 -14.18
C TYR A 74 12.78 -5.10 -15.08
N HIS A 75 13.00 -5.20 -16.39
CA HIS A 75 11.98 -5.72 -17.32
C HIS A 75 11.60 -7.17 -17.01
N SER A 76 12.58 -8.00 -16.64
CA SER A 76 12.38 -9.41 -16.27
C SER A 76 11.38 -9.58 -15.12
N PHE A 77 11.45 -8.68 -14.13
CA PHE A 77 10.52 -8.66 -13.00
C PHE A 77 9.08 -8.48 -13.48
N TYR A 78 8.78 -7.45 -14.27
CA TYR A 78 7.43 -7.15 -14.73
C TYR A 78 6.87 -8.24 -15.67
N THR A 79 7.72 -8.84 -16.51
CA THR A 79 7.31 -9.97 -17.38
C THR A 79 6.94 -11.22 -16.58
N SER A 80 7.54 -11.42 -15.40
CA SER A 80 7.33 -12.59 -14.55
C SER A 80 6.09 -12.52 -13.66
N ILE A 81 5.40 -11.36 -13.61
CA ILE A 81 4.21 -11.19 -12.77
C ILE A 81 3.06 -12.09 -13.24
N LYS A 82 2.46 -12.82 -12.29
CA LYS A 82 1.31 -13.70 -12.55
C LYS A 82 0.03 -12.88 -12.75
N ASP A 83 -0.76 -13.27 -13.73
CA ASP A 83 -2.08 -12.71 -14.00
C ASP A 83 -3.17 -13.78 -13.93
N ASN A 84 -4.41 -13.33 -13.73
CA ASN A 84 -5.58 -14.21 -13.59
C ASN A 84 -5.99 -14.93 -14.89
N ALA A 85 -5.32 -14.67 -16.02
CA ALA A 85 -5.58 -15.38 -17.28
C ALA A 85 -5.34 -16.89 -17.17
N ALA A 86 -4.33 -17.32 -16.40
CA ALA A 86 -3.97 -18.73 -16.26
C ALA A 86 -5.06 -19.58 -15.57
N VAL A 87 -5.97 -18.96 -14.79
CA VAL A 87 -7.04 -19.66 -14.07
C VAL A 87 -8.24 -19.96 -14.98
N ARG A 88 -8.44 -19.18 -16.05
CA ARG A 88 -9.58 -19.37 -16.97
C ARG A 88 -9.46 -20.63 -17.83
N ASN A 89 -8.23 -21.03 -18.18
CA ASN A 89 -8.00 -22.16 -19.09
C ASN A 89 -8.23 -23.55 -18.46
N VAL A 90 -8.57 -23.66 -17.17
CA VAL A 90 -8.78 -24.95 -16.48
C VAL A 90 -10.27 -25.35 -16.43
N ILE A 91 -11.19 -24.43 -16.74
CA ILE A 91 -12.64 -24.66 -16.56
C ILE A 91 -13.33 -25.13 -17.86
N ASP A 92 -12.69 -25.03 -19.02
CA ASP A 92 -13.29 -25.42 -20.32
C ASP A 92 -12.97 -26.88 -20.71
N VAL A 93 -13.19 -27.83 -19.80
CA VAL A 93 -13.41 -29.23 -20.19
C VAL A 93 -14.92 -29.44 -20.14
N GLU A 94 -15.59 -29.20 -21.26
CA GLU A 94 -16.99 -29.60 -21.44
C GLU A 94 -17.04 -31.14 -21.44
N ASP A 95 -17.74 -31.70 -20.44
CA ASP A 95 -18.10 -33.11 -20.37
C ASP A 95 -19.11 -33.45 -21.49
N ASP A 96 -18.62 -33.69 -22.70
CA ASP A 96 -19.37 -34.42 -23.73
C ASP A 96 -19.26 -35.92 -23.42
N ILE A 97 -20.03 -36.38 -22.42
CA ILE A 97 -20.34 -37.81 -22.28
C ILE A 97 -21.57 -38.08 -23.15
N ASP A 98 -21.32 -38.51 -24.40
CA ASP A 98 -22.31 -39.20 -25.21
C ASP A 98 -22.72 -40.49 -24.48
N ASN A 99 -23.97 -40.54 -24.01
CA ASN A 99 -24.58 -41.72 -23.40
C ASN A 99 -25.29 -42.51 -24.51
N ASP A 100 -24.73 -43.67 -24.85
CA ASP A 100 -25.26 -44.65 -25.82
C ASP A 100 -26.44 -45.46 -25.23
#